data_AF-A0A934XEN5-F1
#
_entry.id   AF-A0A934XEN5-F1
#
_cell.length_a   1.000
_cell.length_b   1.000
_cell.length_c   1.000
_cell.angle_alpha   90.00
_cell.angle_beta   90.00
_cell.angle_gamma   90.00
#
_symmetry.space_group_name_H-M   'P 1'
#
loop_
_entity.id
_entity.type
_entity.pdbx_description
1 polymer ?
#
loop_
_entity_poly.entity_id
_entity_poly.type
_entity_poly.pdbx_seq_one_letter_code
_entity_poly.pdbx_strand_id
1 'polypeptide(L)'
;MGGRGSGRRSSYSGKPETSDSMPLDIRKITRKGLLMPGNSFSWQWLVNDRQVAGISIRVELQTVVLSYRIKSTGEVVEQRVQTQTSPCHLGGRRHWFTCPRCSKRVAVLYAPGRYVACRQCGGLGYATQKEGAGDRASTKADKLRKRLGWEAGILNGDGDKPKGMHWKTYQRIKSQHDALVQVSFHDIGRKLGFLHKLLDE
;
A
#
# COMPACT_ATOMS: atom_id res chain seq x y z
N MET A 1 5.75 17.38 -2.00
CA MET A 1 5.37 16.56 -0.81
C MET A 1 3.95 15.99 -0.93
N GLY A 2 3.81 14.67 -0.77
CA GLY A 2 2.53 13.95 -0.86
C GLY A 2 2.62 12.70 -1.74
N GLY A 3 3.43 11.71 -1.32
CA GLY A 3 3.44 10.40 -1.97
C GLY A 3 2.09 9.69 -1.79
N ARG A 4 1.77 8.75 -2.68
CA ARG A 4 0.51 7.97 -2.60
C ARG A 4 0.37 7.37 -1.18
N GLY A 5 -0.79 7.64 -0.56
CA GLY A 5 -1.03 7.42 0.88
C GLY A 5 -1.22 8.71 1.69
N SER A 6 -0.85 9.88 1.13
CA SER A 6 -0.94 11.17 1.84
C SER A 6 -2.31 11.86 1.80
N GLY A 7 -3.38 11.19 1.34
CA GLY A 7 -4.74 11.71 1.55
C GLY A 7 -5.73 11.72 0.38
N ARG A 8 -5.56 10.94 -0.69
CA ARG A 8 -6.61 10.82 -1.73
C ARG A 8 -7.35 9.49 -1.61
N ARG A 9 -8.52 9.50 -0.94
CA ARG A 9 -9.54 8.47 -1.15
C ARG A 9 -10.03 8.63 -2.59
N SER A 10 -9.84 7.62 -3.43
CA SER A 10 -10.51 7.55 -4.73
C SER A 10 -12.02 7.37 -4.48
N SER A 11 -12.74 8.46 -4.30
CA SER A 11 -14.21 8.48 -4.27
C SER A 11 -14.73 8.58 -5.70
N TYR A 12 -14.45 7.56 -6.51
CA TYR A 12 -15.29 7.24 -7.67
C TYR A 12 -14.98 5.78 -8.06
N SER A 13 -15.86 4.87 -7.65
CA SER A 13 -15.99 3.47 -8.12
C SER A 13 -14.79 2.49 -8.04
N GLY A 14 -13.72 2.80 -7.30
CA GLY A 14 -12.56 1.90 -7.17
C GLY A 14 -12.62 0.93 -5.99
N LYS A 15 -12.36 -0.37 -6.20
CA LYS A 15 -12.13 -1.38 -5.14
C LYS A 15 -11.12 -0.89 -4.08
N PRO A 16 -11.32 -1.10 -2.77
CA PRO A 16 -10.33 -0.70 -1.75
C PRO A 16 -8.95 -1.32 -1.99
N GLU A 17 -7.89 -0.60 -1.64
CA GLU A 17 -6.51 -1.00 -1.92
C GLU A 17 -5.91 -1.87 -0.83
N THR A 18 -5.04 -2.81 -1.21
CA THR A 18 -4.39 -3.71 -0.25
C THR A 18 -3.49 -3.00 0.77
N SER A 19 -2.87 -1.86 0.42
CA SER A 19 -2.04 -1.07 1.36
C SER A 19 -2.86 -0.48 2.49
N ASP A 20 -4.08 -0.06 2.17
CA ASP A 20 -4.96 0.68 3.08
C ASP A 20 -5.92 -0.26 3.84
N SER A 21 -5.88 -1.55 3.52
CA SER A 21 -6.80 -2.58 4.04
C SER A 21 -6.20 -3.40 5.18
N MET A 22 -5.31 -2.80 5.98
CA MET A 22 -4.81 -3.39 7.23
C MET A 22 -4.29 -4.84 7.06
N PRO A 23 -3.15 -5.03 6.37
CA PRO A 23 -2.61 -6.36 6.10
C PRO A 23 -2.07 -7.03 7.37
N LEU A 24 -2.49 -8.27 7.60
CA LEU A 24 -1.96 -9.19 8.60
C LEU A 24 -1.14 -10.27 7.88
N ASP A 25 0.17 -10.27 8.05
CA ASP A 25 1.10 -11.18 7.34
C ASP A 25 1.68 -12.23 8.29
N ILE A 26 1.32 -13.50 8.07
CA ILE A 26 1.77 -14.61 8.92
C ILE A 26 3.29 -14.77 8.93
N ARG A 27 3.96 -14.36 7.84
CA ARG A 27 5.42 -14.47 7.72
C ARG A 27 6.12 -13.50 8.65
N LYS A 28 5.55 -12.30 8.84
CA LYS A 28 6.08 -11.32 9.80
C LYS A 28 5.90 -11.81 11.24
N ILE A 29 4.75 -12.41 11.54
CA ILE A 29 4.47 -13.02 12.86
C ILE A 29 5.46 -14.16 13.14
N THR A 30 5.64 -15.05 12.17
CA THR A 30 6.56 -16.20 12.26
C THR A 30 8.00 -15.74 12.48
N ARG A 31 8.47 -14.75 11.71
CA ARG A 31 9.84 -14.22 11.85
C ARG A 31 10.12 -13.62 13.22
N LYS A 32 9.09 -13.10 13.89
CA LYS A 32 9.18 -12.58 15.27
C LYS A 32 9.05 -13.67 16.34
N GLY A 33 8.91 -14.94 15.96
CA GLY A 33 8.70 -16.04 16.92
C GLY A 33 7.34 -16.00 17.62
N LEU A 34 6.38 -15.22 17.12
CA LEU A 34 5.11 -14.99 17.81
C LEU A 34 4.06 -16.06 17.53
N LEU A 35 4.26 -16.90 16.49
CA LEU A 35 3.33 -17.95 16.09
C LEU A 35 3.53 -19.25 16.90
N MET A 36 3.62 -19.15 18.23
CA MET A 36 3.69 -20.30 19.14
C MET A 36 2.37 -20.45 19.89
N PRO A 37 1.82 -21.67 20.02
CA PRO A 37 0.60 -21.91 20.79
C PRO A 37 0.73 -21.37 22.22
N GLY A 38 -0.29 -20.66 22.70
CA GLY A 38 -0.31 -19.97 24.00
C GLY A 38 0.09 -18.50 23.93
N ASN A 39 0.78 -18.06 22.87
CA ASN A 39 1.14 -16.65 22.72
C ASN A 39 -0.10 -15.77 22.52
N SER A 40 -0.07 -14.59 23.13
CA SER A 40 -1.03 -13.52 22.89
C SER A 40 -0.30 -12.20 22.66
N PHE A 41 -0.64 -11.47 21.61
CA PHE A 41 0.02 -10.21 21.26
C PHE A 41 -0.91 -9.29 20.46
N SER A 42 -0.61 -8.00 20.47
CA SER A 42 -1.33 -7.01 19.66
C SER A 42 -0.61 -6.75 18.34
N TRP A 43 -1.38 -6.62 17.26
CA TRP A 43 -0.91 -6.23 15.94
C TRP A 43 -1.54 -4.88 15.57
N GLN A 44 -0.71 -3.91 15.21
CA GLN A 44 -1.13 -2.53 15.00
C GLN A 44 -0.76 -2.06 13.60
N TRP A 45 -1.62 -1.20 13.05
CA TRP A 45 -1.36 -0.49 11.80
C TRP A 45 -1.17 0.99 12.09
N LEU A 46 -0.02 1.51 11.68
CA LEU A 46 0.40 2.90 11.88
C LEU A 46 0.36 3.65 10.55
N VAL A 47 -0.06 4.91 10.56
CA VAL A 47 0.10 5.87 9.47
C VAL A 47 0.71 7.13 10.06
N ASN A 48 1.87 7.56 9.57
CA ASN A 48 2.65 8.67 10.13
C ASN A 48 2.81 8.54 11.67
N ASP A 49 3.21 7.35 12.13
CA ASP A 49 3.40 6.99 13.54
C ASP A 49 2.15 7.08 14.44
N ARG A 50 0.98 7.38 13.87
CA ARG A 50 -0.30 7.34 14.57
C ARG A 50 -0.99 6.00 14.36
N GLN A 51 -1.44 5.39 15.44
CA GLN A 51 -2.20 4.14 15.38
C GLN A 51 -3.56 4.37 14.71
N VAL A 52 -3.78 3.70 13.58
CA VAL A 52 -5.03 3.79 12.81
C VAL A 52 -5.97 2.63 13.15
N ALA A 53 -5.42 1.47 13.52
CA ALA A 53 -6.17 0.31 13.98
C ALA A 53 -5.27 -0.65 14.76
N GLY A 54 -5.89 -1.53 15.54
CA GLY A 54 -5.22 -2.63 16.22
C GLY A 54 -6.12 -3.86 16.31
N ILE A 55 -5.49 -5.03 16.35
CA ILE A 55 -6.12 -6.33 16.55
C ILE A 55 -5.32 -7.10 17.59
N SER A 56 -6.02 -7.74 18.52
CA SER A 56 -5.42 -8.67 19.48
C SER A 56 -5.42 -10.06 18.87
N ILE A 57 -4.31 -10.77 18.98
CA ILE A 57 -4.11 -12.09 18.38
C ILE A 57 -3.72 -13.06 19.47
N ARG A 58 -4.48 -14.15 19.58
CA ARG A 58 -4.14 -15.32 20.41
C ARG A 58 -3.82 -16.48 19.49
N VAL A 59 -2.71 -17.15 19.74
CA VAL A 59 -2.25 -18.29 18.95
C VAL A 59 -2.63 -19.57 19.68
N GLU A 60 -3.42 -20.40 19.02
CA GLU A 60 -3.72 -21.79 19.41
C GLU A 60 -2.90 -22.74 18.52
N LEU A 61 -3.03 -24.06 18.70
CA LEU A 61 -2.22 -25.07 18.00
C LEU A 61 -2.20 -24.92 16.47
N GLN A 62 -3.39 -24.86 15.86
CA GLN A 62 -3.56 -24.71 14.41
C GLN A 62 -4.46 -23.53 14.05
N THR A 63 -4.81 -22.69 15.02
CA THR A 63 -5.73 -21.58 14.84
C THR A 63 -5.12 -20.31 15.40
N VAL A 64 -5.36 -19.17 14.76
CA VAL A 64 -5.21 -17.87 15.41
C VAL A 64 -6.59 -17.28 15.65
N VAL A 65 -6.81 -16.82 16.88
CA VAL A 65 -8.02 -16.10 17.27
C VAL A 65 -7.71 -14.61 17.18
N LEU A 66 -8.46 -13.93 16.34
CA LEU A 66 -8.33 -12.50 16.08
C LEU A 66 -9.46 -11.77 16.80
N SER A 67 -9.14 -10.83 17.68
CA SER A 67 -10.12 -10.01 18.39
C SER A 67 -9.92 -8.54 18.03
N TYR A 68 -10.92 -7.92 17.42
CA TYR A 68 -10.86 -6.53 16.95
C TYR A 68 -12.19 -5.81 17.08
N ARG A 69 -12.12 -4.49 17.13
CA ARG A 69 -13.29 -3.61 17.14
C ARG A 69 -13.64 -3.15 15.72
N ILE A 70 -14.88 -3.32 15.31
CA ILE A 70 -15.40 -2.79 14.04
C ILE A 70 -15.58 -1.28 14.19
N LYS A 71 -14.96 -0.49 13.30
CA LYS A 71 -15.01 0.98 13.38
C LYS A 71 -16.42 1.56 13.23
N SER A 72 -17.26 0.97 12.40
CA SER A 72 -18.60 1.49 12.11
C SER A 72 -19.61 1.23 13.21
N THR A 73 -19.52 0.09 13.91
CA THR A 73 -20.49 -0.33 14.92
C THR A 73 -19.94 -0.27 16.35
N GLY A 74 -18.63 -0.19 16.53
CA GLY A 74 -17.98 -0.29 17.85
C GLY A 74 -17.99 -1.70 18.44
N GLU A 75 -18.60 -2.67 17.76
CA GLU A 75 -18.71 -4.06 18.19
C GLU A 75 -17.34 -4.74 18.21
N VAL A 76 -17.07 -5.51 19.26
CA VAL A 76 -15.89 -6.36 19.35
C VAL A 76 -16.22 -7.71 18.75
N VAL A 77 -15.47 -8.10 17.72
CA VAL A 77 -15.64 -9.36 17.02
C VAL A 77 -14.43 -10.24 17.25
N GLU A 78 -14.70 -11.49 17.59
CA GLU A 78 -13.70 -12.55 17.58
C GLU A 78 -13.85 -13.42 16.32
N GLN A 79 -12.75 -13.59 15.61
CA GLN A 79 -12.70 -14.40 14.40
C GLN A 79 -11.58 -15.43 14.49
N ARG A 80 -11.93 -16.71 14.33
CA ARG A 80 -10.98 -17.81 14.25
C ARG A 80 -10.49 -18.01 12.82
N VAL A 81 -9.17 -18.13 12.66
CA VAL A 81 -8.51 -18.34 11.38
C VAL A 81 -7.58 -19.53 11.50
N GLN A 82 -7.83 -20.56 10.70
CA GLN A 82 -6.97 -21.75 10.66
C GLN A 82 -5.60 -21.41 10.05
N THR A 83 -4.56 -22.07 10.52
CA THR A 83 -3.18 -21.94 10.06
C THR A 83 -2.68 -23.29 9.56
N GLN A 84 -1.84 -23.25 8.53
CA GLN A 84 -1.26 -24.45 7.91
C GLN A 84 0.23 -24.25 7.71
N THR A 85 0.96 -25.36 7.57
CA THR A 85 2.38 -25.32 7.21
C THR A 85 2.63 -26.17 5.97
N SER A 86 3.61 -25.76 5.17
CA SER A 86 4.15 -26.56 4.07
C SER A 86 5.68 -26.64 4.20
N PRO A 87 6.31 -27.78 3.86
CA PRO A 87 7.76 -27.88 3.84
C PRO A 87 8.36 -26.95 2.78
N CYS A 88 9.59 -26.50 3.02
CA CYS A 88 10.38 -25.73 2.07
C CYS A 88 11.53 -26.59 1.51
N HIS A 89 11.85 -26.41 0.23
CA HIS A 89 12.88 -27.21 -0.47
C HIS A 89 14.28 -27.07 0.16
N LEU A 90 14.62 -25.87 0.64
CA LEU A 90 15.90 -25.57 1.30
C LEU A 90 15.84 -25.70 2.83
N GLY A 91 14.88 -26.49 3.35
CA GLY A 91 14.66 -26.65 4.79
C GLY A 91 13.71 -25.62 5.41
N GLY A 92 13.16 -25.96 6.58
CA GLY A 92 12.18 -25.14 7.30
C GLY A 92 10.72 -25.33 6.87
N ARG A 93 9.83 -24.50 7.42
CA ARG A 93 8.39 -24.54 7.17
C ARG A 93 7.87 -23.17 6.75
N ARG A 94 7.00 -23.17 5.74
CA ARG A 94 6.24 -21.98 5.35
C ARG A 94 4.87 -22.02 6.00
N HIS A 95 4.58 -21.00 6.79
CA HIS A 95 3.29 -20.84 7.45
C HIS A 95 2.30 -20.10 6.54
N TRP A 96 1.04 -20.51 6.62
CA TRP A 96 -0.08 -19.99 5.85
C TRP A 96 -1.27 -19.76 6.76
N PHE A 97 -2.04 -18.71 6.48
CA PHE A 97 -3.43 -18.64 6.91
C PHE A 97 -4.31 -19.43 5.96
N THR A 98 -5.43 -19.91 6.47
CA THR A 98 -6.54 -20.42 5.67
C THR A 98 -7.60 -19.33 5.64
N CYS A 99 -7.93 -18.83 4.44
CA CYS A 99 -8.95 -17.79 4.32
C CYS A 99 -10.30 -18.30 4.88
N PRO A 100 -10.94 -17.62 5.84
CA PRO A 100 -12.21 -18.06 6.42
C PRO A 100 -13.39 -18.11 5.43
N ARG A 101 -13.25 -17.46 4.27
CA ARG A 101 -14.32 -17.34 3.26
C ARG A 101 -14.16 -18.29 2.07
N CYS A 102 -12.94 -18.55 1.64
CA CYS A 102 -12.68 -19.40 0.46
C CYS A 102 -11.79 -20.61 0.74
N SER A 103 -11.39 -20.80 2.00
CA SER A 103 -10.56 -21.92 2.47
C SER A 103 -9.19 -22.06 1.77
N LYS A 104 -8.80 -21.08 0.95
CA LYS A 104 -7.48 -21.08 0.28
C LYS A 104 -6.37 -20.71 1.25
N ARG A 105 -5.20 -21.33 1.06
CA ARG A 105 -3.95 -20.96 1.74
C ARG A 105 -3.46 -19.60 1.26
N VAL A 106 -3.26 -18.67 2.17
CA VAL A 106 -2.80 -17.30 1.89
C VAL A 106 -1.80 -16.84 2.94
N ALA A 107 -0.80 -16.07 2.53
CA ALA A 107 0.20 -15.52 3.47
C ALA A 107 -0.29 -14.26 4.19
N VAL A 108 -1.24 -13.55 3.57
CA VAL A 108 -1.76 -12.27 4.06
C VAL A 108 -3.27 -12.30 4.09
N LEU A 109 -3.83 -11.91 5.23
CA LEU A 109 -5.22 -11.55 5.37
C LEU A 109 -5.36 -10.04 5.52
N TYR A 110 -6.53 -9.52 5.18
CA TYR A 110 -6.84 -8.10 5.22
C TYR A 110 -8.08 -7.89 6.06
N ALA A 111 -8.15 -6.77 6.76
CA ALA A 111 -9.28 -6.39 7.60
C ALA A 111 -10.00 -5.14 7.05
N PRO A 112 -10.58 -5.15 5.84
CA PRO A 112 -11.14 -3.93 5.23
C PRO A 112 -12.46 -3.44 5.87
N GLY A 113 -12.94 -4.08 6.94
CA GLY A 113 -14.23 -3.76 7.54
C GLY A 113 -14.65 -4.79 8.58
N ARG A 114 -15.83 -5.41 8.39
CA ARG A 114 -16.46 -6.34 9.37
C ARG A 114 -15.69 -7.64 9.57
N TYR A 115 -15.05 -8.17 8.53
CA TYR A 115 -14.40 -9.49 8.56
C TYR A 115 -12.97 -9.45 8.04
N VAL A 116 -12.13 -10.29 8.61
CA VAL A 116 -10.79 -10.57 8.09
C VAL A 116 -10.86 -11.64 7.01
N ALA A 117 -10.34 -11.35 5.81
CA ALA A 117 -10.39 -12.24 4.66
C ALA A 117 -9.19 -12.07 3.72
N CYS A 118 -9.03 -12.98 2.76
CA CYS A 118 -7.99 -12.83 1.74
C CYS A 118 -8.32 -11.70 0.75
N ARG A 119 -7.31 -11.25 0.00
CA ARG A 119 -7.44 -10.21 -1.04
C ARG A 119 -8.64 -10.43 -1.97
N GLN A 120 -8.81 -11.65 -2.48
CA GLN A 120 -9.87 -11.98 -3.43
C GLN A 120 -11.26 -11.86 -2.79
N CYS A 121 -11.44 -12.42 -1.59
CA CYS A 121 -12.71 -12.37 -0.86
C CYS A 121 -13.04 -10.98 -0.32
N GLY A 122 -12.03 -10.19 0.02
CA GLY A 122 -12.19 -8.78 0.39
C GLY A 122 -12.37 -7.84 -0.81
N GLY A 123 -12.36 -8.36 -2.04
CA GLY A 123 -12.51 -7.55 -3.25
C GLY A 123 -11.41 -6.51 -3.44
N LEU A 124 -10.20 -6.77 -2.93
CA LEU A 124 -9.13 -5.76 -2.86
C LEU A 124 -8.30 -5.71 -4.16
N GLY A 125 -8.14 -4.51 -4.70
CA GLY A 125 -7.24 -4.24 -5.84
C GLY A 125 -5.79 -4.09 -5.38
N TYR A 126 -4.83 -4.46 -6.22
CA TYR A 126 -3.45 -3.99 -5.98
C TYR A 126 -3.38 -2.51 -6.35
N ALA A 127 -2.67 -1.71 -5.57
CA ALA A 127 -2.44 -0.29 -5.87
C ALA A 127 -1.81 -0.12 -7.27
N THR A 128 -0.94 -1.05 -7.68
CA THR A 128 -0.31 -1.06 -9.01
C THR A 128 -1.29 -1.26 -10.16
N GLN A 129 -2.43 -1.93 -9.93
CA GLN A 129 -3.48 -2.11 -10.95
C GLN A 129 -4.29 -0.84 -11.21
N LYS A 130 -4.17 0.17 -10.35
CA LYS A 130 -4.84 1.48 -10.49
C LYS A 130 -3.89 2.58 -10.98
N GLU A 131 -2.65 2.25 -11.31
CA GLU A 131 -1.72 3.23 -11.88
C GLU A 131 -2.16 3.64 -13.28
N GLY A 132 -2.85 4.78 -13.36
CA GLY A 132 -3.10 5.50 -14.60
C GLY A 132 -1.80 6.02 -15.21
N ALA A 133 -1.87 6.50 -16.45
CA ALA A 133 -0.72 7.06 -17.15
C ALA A 133 -0.06 8.20 -16.37
N GLY A 134 -0.85 9.09 -15.76
CA GLY A 134 -0.33 10.21 -14.95
C GLY A 134 0.35 9.76 -13.66
N ASP A 135 -0.20 8.77 -12.98
CA ASP A 135 0.37 8.20 -11.75
C ASP A 135 1.77 7.59 -11.98
N ARG A 136 1.96 6.91 -13.13
CA ARG A 136 3.27 6.39 -13.56
C ARG A 136 4.21 7.50 -13.99
N ALA A 137 3.68 8.51 -14.69
CA ALA A 137 4.45 9.64 -15.15
C ALA A 137 5.04 10.43 -13.97
N SER A 138 4.25 10.69 -12.92
CA SER A 138 4.70 11.38 -11.70
C SER A 138 5.83 10.61 -11.01
N THR A 139 5.68 9.29 -10.88
CA THR A 139 6.69 8.43 -10.25
C THR A 139 8.00 8.42 -11.06
N LYS A 140 7.92 8.46 -12.40
CA LYS A 140 9.11 8.57 -13.26
C LYS A 140 9.74 9.96 -13.16
N ALA A 141 8.95 11.03 -13.11
CA ALA A 141 9.44 12.39 -12.92
C ALA A 141 10.20 12.51 -11.60
N ASP A 142 9.67 11.98 -10.49
CA ASP A 142 10.35 11.98 -9.19
C ASP A 142 11.69 11.22 -9.20
N LYS A 143 11.81 10.14 -9.97
CA LYS A 143 13.10 9.45 -10.17
C LYS A 143 14.12 10.34 -10.88
N LEU A 144 13.68 11.15 -11.85
CA LEU A 144 14.55 12.11 -12.53
C LEU A 144 14.90 13.28 -11.62
N ARG A 145 13.95 13.81 -10.83
CA ARG A 145 14.21 14.83 -9.79
C ARG A 145 15.26 14.34 -8.80
N LYS A 146 15.14 13.09 -8.31
CA LYS A 146 16.15 12.47 -7.44
C LYS A 146 17.53 12.41 -8.10
N ARG A 147 17.60 12.07 -9.40
CA ARG A 147 18.87 12.05 -10.15
C ARG A 147 19.48 13.44 -10.32
N LEU A 148 18.64 14.47 -10.39
CA LEU A 148 19.04 15.87 -10.45
C LEU A 148 19.28 16.49 -9.06
N GLY A 149 19.07 15.75 -7.97
CA GLY A 149 19.18 16.27 -6.60
C GLY A 149 18.08 17.27 -6.24
N TRP A 150 16.98 17.31 -6.98
CA TRP A 150 15.85 18.20 -6.76
C TRP A 150 14.88 17.64 -5.71
N GLU A 151 14.17 18.55 -5.02
CA GLU A 151 13.15 18.17 -4.04
C GLU A 151 12.04 17.34 -4.69
N ALA A 152 11.60 16.25 -4.08
CA ALA A 152 10.60 15.35 -4.67
C ALA A 152 9.19 15.98 -4.79
N GLY A 153 8.52 15.75 -5.91
CA GLY A 153 7.18 16.22 -6.21
C GLY A 153 7.12 17.06 -7.50
N ILE A 154 6.22 16.69 -8.41
CA ILE A 154 6.02 17.37 -9.71
C ILE A 154 5.44 18.80 -9.61
N LEU A 155 4.96 19.21 -8.43
CA LEU A 155 4.47 20.57 -8.16
C LEU A 155 5.55 21.48 -7.58
N ASN A 156 6.70 20.91 -7.19
CA ASN A 156 7.82 21.70 -6.71
C ASN A 156 8.59 22.27 -7.90
N GLY A 157 9.12 23.49 -7.73
CA GLY A 157 9.93 24.14 -8.75
C GLY A 157 11.15 23.31 -9.16
N ASP A 158 11.72 23.66 -10.30
CA ASP A 158 13.01 23.11 -10.75
C ASP A 158 14.13 23.57 -9.81
N GLY A 159 15.09 22.69 -9.56
CA GLY A 159 16.32 23.05 -8.87
C GLY A 159 17.46 23.33 -9.84
N ASP A 160 18.65 23.59 -9.29
CA ASP A 160 19.85 23.80 -10.08
C ASP A 160 20.36 22.50 -10.71
N LYS A 161 21.11 22.65 -11.80
CA LYS A 161 21.84 21.56 -12.44
C LYS A 161 22.92 21.01 -11.47
N PRO A 162 23.02 19.69 -11.28
CA PRO A 162 24.09 19.10 -10.48
C PRO A 162 25.50 19.48 -10.94
N LYS A 163 26.39 19.71 -9.97
CA LYS A 163 27.82 19.90 -10.21
C LYS A 163 28.40 18.64 -10.88
N GLY A 164 29.22 18.83 -11.90
CA GLY A 164 29.84 17.73 -12.67
C GLY A 164 28.95 17.09 -13.74
N MET A 165 27.66 17.43 -13.84
CA MET A 165 26.82 16.97 -14.96
C MET A 165 27.12 17.79 -16.23
N HIS A 166 27.15 17.17 -17.41
CA HIS A 166 27.26 17.92 -18.67
C HIS A 166 25.91 18.58 -19.03
N TRP A 167 25.92 19.80 -19.59
CA TRP A 167 24.69 20.54 -19.95
C TRP A 167 23.76 19.76 -20.88
N LYS A 168 24.31 19.07 -21.89
CA LYS A 168 23.52 18.22 -22.81
C LYS A 168 22.79 17.09 -22.07
N THR A 169 23.43 16.47 -21.08
CA THR A 169 22.80 15.41 -20.27
C THR A 169 21.72 15.98 -19.37
N TYR A 170 22.00 17.12 -18.75
CA TYR A 170 21.05 17.83 -17.91
C TYR A 170 19.79 18.20 -18.70
N GLN A 171 19.93 18.88 -19.85
CA GLN A 171 18.81 19.29 -20.70
C GLN A 171 17.98 18.10 -21.17
N ARG A 172 18.61 16.96 -21.51
CA ARG A 172 17.90 15.73 -21.87
C ARG A 172 17.09 15.14 -20.70
N ILE A 173 17.65 15.15 -19.50
CA ILE A 173 16.93 14.66 -18.30
C ILE A 173 15.79 15.62 -17.96
N LYS A 174 16.03 16.93 -18.06
CA LYS A 174 15.02 17.96 -17.84
C LYS A 174 13.86 17.85 -18.83
N SER A 175 14.12 17.73 -20.13
CA SER A 175 13.05 17.58 -21.12
C SER A 175 12.22 16.31 -20.93
N GLN A 176 12.86 15.20 -20.53
CA GLN A 176 12.16 13.97 -20.14
C GLN A 176 11.31 14.17 -18.89
N HIS A 177 11.81 14.90 -17.89
CA HIS A 177 11.05 15.25 -16.69
C HIS A 177 9.82 16.09 -17.07
N ASP A 178 10.01 17.16 -17.84
CA ASP A 178 8.94 18.11 -18.18
C ASP A 178 7.81 17.42 -18.97
N ALA A 179 8.17 16.55 -19.92
CA ALA A 179 7.19 15.73 -20.65
C ALA A 179 6.37 14.81 -19.72
N LEU A 180 7.00 14.22 -18.70
CA LEU A 180 6.31 13.39 -17.71
C LEU A 180 5.42 14.23 -16.80
N VAL A 181 5.86 15.42 -16.38
CA VAL A 181 5.04 16.35 -15.60
C VAL A 181 3.79 16.76 -16.36
N GLN A 182 3.90 17.05 -17.67
CA GLN A 182 2.75 17.38 -18.52
C GLN A 182 1.73 16.23 -18.59
N VAL A 183 2.18 14.99 -18.78
CA VAL A 183 1.30 13.81 -18.76
C VAL A 183 0.60 13.66 -17.41
N SER A 184 1.31 13.91 -16.30
CA SER A 184 0.73 13.89 -14.97
C SER A 184 -0.32 14.99 -14.76
N PHE A 185 -0.04 16.22 -15.16
CA PHE A 185 -0.97 17.34 -15.04
C PHE A 185 -2.21 17.15 -15.90
N HIS A 186 -2.07 16.67 -17.14
CA HIS A 186 -3.21 16.35 -17.98
C HIS A 186 -4.11 15.28 -17.35
N ASP A 187 -3.53 14.25 -16.73
CA ASP A 187 -4.30 13.21 -16.04
C ASP A 187 -5.01 13.74 -14.79
N ILE A 188 -4.33 14.61 -14.02
CA ILE A 188 -4.89 15.29 -12.85
C ILE A 188 -6.04 16.22 -13.27
N GLY A 189 -5.86 17.03 -14.31
CA GLY A 189 -6.88 17.93 -14.85
C GLY A 189 -8.13 17.18 -15.31
N ARG A 190 -7.95 16.07 -16.06
CA ARG A 190 -9.06 15.20 -16.45
C ARG A 190 -9.81 14.62 -15.25
N LYS A 191 -9.09 14.18 -14.22
CA LYS A 191 -9.68 13.58 -13.00
C LYS A 191 -10.39 14.60 -12.12
N LEU A 192 -9.94 15.86 -12.10
CA LEU A 192 -10.51 16.93 -11.29
C LEU A 192 -11.60 17.74 -12.01
N GLY A 193 -11.94 17.38 -13.26
CA GLY A 193 -12.97 18.07 -14.04
C GLY A 193 -12.57 19.48 -14.50
N PHE A 194 -11.32 19.89 -14.32
CA PHE A 194 -10.81 21.17 -14.81
C PHE A 194 -10.27 21.01 -16.24
N LEU A 195 -11.20 20.91 -17.20
CA LEU A 195 -10.92 21.29 -18.59
C LEU A 195 -11.29 22.77 -18.73
N HIS A 196 -10.26 23.62 -18.82
CA HIS A 196 -10.23 25.08 -18.99
C HIS A 196 -9.84 25.87 -17.74
N LYS A 197 -8.53 26.20 -17.60
CA LYS A 197 -8.01 27.51 -17.13
C LYS A 197 -6.50 27.58 -16.84
N LEU A 198 -5.70 26.56 -17.12
CA LEU A 198 -4.25 26.57 -16.77
C LEU A 198 -3.31 26.49 -17.98
N LEU A 199 -3.77 26.86 -19.18
CA LEU A 199 -2.91 26.98 -20.36
C LEU A 199 -3.03 28.33 -21.09
N ASP A 200 -3.67 29.32 -20.47
CA ASP A 200 -3.67 30.70 -20.97
C ASP A 200 -3.11 31.61 -19.87
N GLU A 201 -1.79 31.77 -19.87
CA GLU A 201 -1.04 33.00 -19.53
C GLU A 201 0.38 32.89 -20.08
#